data_AF-A0A8X6WQZ6-F1
#
_entry.id   AF-A0A8X6WQZ6-F1
#
_cell.length_a   1.000
_cell.length_b   1.000
_cell.length_c   1.000
_cell.angle_alpha   90.00
_cell.angle_beta   90.00
_cell.angle_gamma   90.00
#
_symmetry.space_group_name_H-M   'P 1'
#
loop_
_entity.id
_entity.type
_entity.pdbx_description
1 polymer ?
#
loop_
_entity_poly.entity_id
_entity_poly.type
_entity_poly.pdbx_seq_one_letter_code
_entity_poly.pdbx_strand_id
1 'polypeptide(L)'
;MPPQCYRCQEFFHHSRFCARAPKCLKCSGGHLASECTKSAKAPAKCANCSGPHPANFSGCPQNPMNTKTNKNKPTKNVWQKRVAARKENNTQPKPTFSEVVKGKQNNELLDAKSVMSQMAQMMTQWGQMLSILQTEL
;
A
#
# COMPACT_ATOMS: atom_id res chain seq x y z
N MET A 1 2.17 -2.28 -23.41
CA MET A 1 0.94 -3.02 -23.07
C MET A 1 1.32 -4.14 -22.12
N PRO A 2 0.68 -4.33 -20.96
CA PRO A 2 0.94 -5.51 -20.14
C PRO A 2 0.69 -6.77 -20.97
N PRO A 3 1.59 -7.77 -20.95
CA PRO A 3 1.39 -9.00 -21.72
C PRO A 3 0.14 -9.73 -21.21
N GLN A 4 -0.69 -10.21 -22.12
CA GLN A 4 -1.79 -11.12 -21.82
C GLN A 4 -1.30 -12.56 -21.97
N CYS A 5 -1.53 -13.38 -20.96
CA CYS A 5 -1.15 -14.78 -21.00
C CYS A 5 -2.18 -15.61 -21.76
N TYR A 6 -1.78 -16.24 -22.87
CA TYR A 6 -2.65 -17.11 -23.66
C TYR A 6 -3.06 -18.42 -22.97
N ARG A 7 -2.39 -18.79 -21.87
CA ARG A 7 -2.77 -19.96 -21.05
C ARG A 7 -3.96 -19.63 -20.15
N CYS A 8 -3.88 -18.59 -19.32
CA CYS A 8 -4.91 -18.29 -18.31
C CYS A 8 -5.73 -17.01 -18.58
N GLN A 9 -5.46 -16.30 -19.68
CA GLN A 9 -6.10 -15.06 -20.14
C GLN A 9 -5.89 -13.80 -19.28
N GLU A 10 -5.18 -13.91 -18.16
CA GLU A 10 -4.83 -12.78 -17.28
C GLU A 10 -3.61 -12.00 -17.78
N PHE A 11 -3.44 -10.78 -17.27
CA PHE A 11 -2.37 -9.87 -17.66
C PHE A 11 -1.11 -10.02 -16.77
N PHE A 12 -0.04 -9.29 -17.13
CA PHE A 12 1.20 -9.10 -16.36
C PHE A 12 2.17 -10.30 -16.29
N HIS A 13 2.00 -11.30 -17.15
CA HIS A 13 2.94 -12.42 -17.25
C HIS A 13 2.84 -13.12 -18.62
N HIS A 14 3.89 -13.86 -19.00
CA HIS A 14 3.93 -14.65 -20.23
C HIS A 14 3.49 -16.09 -20.00
N SER A 15 2.94 -16.75 -21.02
CA SER A 15 2.47 -18.14 -20.93
C SER A 15 3.54 -19.15 -20.58
N ARG A 16 4.79 -18.92 -21.00
CA ARG A 16 5.95 -19.76 -20.67
C ARG A 16 6.20 -19.88 -19.16
N PHE A 17 5.80 -18.88 -18.37
CA PHE A 17 6.00 -18.83 -16.92
C PHE A 17 4.68 -18.94 -16.15
N CYS A 18 3.58 -19.31 -16.82
CA CYS A 18 2.28 -19.41 -16.18
C CYS A 18 2.10 -20.82 -15.60
N ALA A 19 1.84 -20.91 -14.29
CA ALA A 19 1.48 -22.17 -13.61
C ALA A 19 -0.04 -22.38 -13.47
N ARG A 20 -0.87 -21.37 -13.79
CA ARG A 20 -2.33 -21.40 -13.59
C ARG A 20 -3.06 -22.31 -14.57
N ALA A 21 -4.23 -22.80 -14.15
CA ALA A 21 -5.13 -23.58 -14.99
C ALA A 21 -5.45 -22.83 -16.31
N PRO A 22 -5.59 -23.57 -17.43
CA PRO A 22 -5.91 -22.94 -18.70
C PRO A 22 -7.32 -22.34 -18.68
N LYS A 23 -7.48 -21.22 -19.37
CA LYS A 23 -8.79 -20.62 -19.67
C LYS A 23 -8.90 -20.36 -21.16
N CYS A 24 -10.01 -20.77 -21.74
CA CYS A 24 -10.27 -20.59 -23.15
C CYS A 24 -10.56 -19.12 -23.44
N LEU A 25 -9.83 -18.55 -24.40
CA LEU A 25 -9.99 -17.19 -24.89
C LEU A 25 -11.43 -16.86 -25.32
N LYS A 26 -12.12 -17.85 -25.91
CA LYS A 26 -13.44 -17.68 -26.54
C LYS A 26 -14.58 -17.83 -25.53
N CYS A 27 -14.50 -18.82 -24.64
CA CYS A 27 -15.66 -19.25 -23.84
C CYS A 27 -15.43 -19.28 -22.33
N SER A 28 -14.25 -18.89 -21.85
CA SER A 28 -13.84 -18.95 -20.44
C SER A 28 -13.79 -20.35 -19.81
N GLY A 29 -13.91 -21.42 -20.61
CA GLY A 29 -13.82 -22.81 -20.13
C GLY A 29 -12.40 -23.22 -19.72
N GLY A 30 -12.29 -24.26 -18.90
CA GLY A 30 -11.02 -24.77 -18.34
C GLY A 30 -10.13 -25.56 -19.32
N HIS A 31 -9.94 -25.04 -20.53
CA HIS A 31 -9.18 -25.67 -21.62
C HIS A 31 -8.45 -24.61 -22.45
N LEU A 32 -7.48 -25.01 -23.27
CA LEU A 32 -6.80 -24.08 -24.18
C LEU A 32 -7.71 -23.68 -25.34
N ALA A 33 -7.46 -22.52 -25.96
CA ALA A 33 -8.28 -22.06 -27.10
C ALA A 33 -8.25 -23.04 -28.30
N SER A 34 -7.17 -23.82 -28.43
CA SER A 34 -7.00 -24.88 -29.44
C SER A 34 -7.90 -26.11 -29.20
N GLU A 35 -8.28 -26.36 -27.95
CA GLU A 35 -9.11 -27.49 -27.52
C GLU A 35 -10.60 -27.12 -27.48
N CYS A 36 -10.95 -25.88 -27.87
CA CYS A 36 -12.30 -25.38 -27.75
C CYS A 36 -13.21 -25.97 -28.82
N THR A 37 -14.22 -26.73 -28.39
CA THR A 37 -15.24 -27.33 -29.26
C THR A 37 -16.34 -26.34 -29.69
N LYS A 38 -16.38 -25.14 -29.12
CA LYS A 38 -17.37 -24.12 -29.51
C LYS A 38 -17.05 -23.58 -30.90
N SER A 39 -18.07 -23.54 -31.75
CA SER A 39 -18.01 -22.90 -33.07
C SER A 39 -17.59 -21.43 -32.97
N ALA A 40 -16.95 -20.91 -34.01
CA ALA A 40 -16.59 -19.48 -34.12
C ALA A 40 -17.81 -18.55 -34.05
N LYS A 41 -19.01 -19.04 -34.41
CA LYS A 41 -20.27 -18.29 -34.33
C LYS A 41 -20.92 -18.31 -32.94
N ALA A 42 -20.45 -19.17 -32.03
CA ALA A 42 -21.02 -19.26 -30.70
C ALA A 42 -20.73 -17.98 -29.88
N PRO A 43 -21.65 -17.57 -28.98
CA PRO A 43 -21.41 -16.42 -28.12
C PRO A 43 -20.11 -16.57 -27.32
N ALA A 44 -19.27 -15.54 -27.40
CA ALA A 44 -18.05 -15.47 -26.61
C ALA A 44 -18.36 -15.10 -25.16
N LYS A 45 -17.50 -15.53 -24.25
CA LYS A 45 -17.49 -15.12 -22.84
C LYS A 45 -16.08 -14.70 -22.47
N CYS A 46 -15.94 -13.52 -21.89
CA CYS A 46 -14.65 -13.00 -21.46
C CYS A 46 -14.19 -13.70 -20.19
N ALA A 47 -12.93 -14.14 -20.14
CA ALA A 47 -12.35 -14.76 -18.95
C ALA A 47 -12.10 -13.77 -17.79
N ASN A 48 -12.04 -12.47 -18.10
CA ASN A 48 -11.66 -11.41 -17.16
C ASN A 48 -12.88 -10.62 -16.64
N CYS A 49 -13.83 -10.27 -17.52
CA CYS A 49 -15.04 -9.50 -17.13
C CYS A 49 -16.36 -10.27 -17.29
N SER A 50 -16.35 -11.50 -17.79
CA SER A 50 -17.54 -12.30 -18.12
C SER A 50 -18.50 -11.71 -19.17
N GLY A 51 -18.14 -10.61 -19.83
CA GLY A 51 -18.94 -9.98 -20.90
C GLY A 51 -18.97 -10.77 -22.21
N PRO A 52 -19.84 -10.37 -23.17
CA PRO A 52 -20.10 -11.07 -24.43
C PRO A 52 -19.03 -10.78 -25.49
N HIS A 53 -17.76 -10.99 -25.15
CA HIS A 53 -16.62 -10.78 -26.04
C HIS A 53 -15.45 -11.71 -25.63
N PRO A 54 -14.49 -12.01 -26.53
CA PRO A 54 -13.33 -12.81 -26.16
C PRO A 54 -12.43 -12.07 -25.16
N ALA A 55 -11.58 -12.81 -24.43
CA ALA A 55 -10.74 -12.21 -23.38
C ALA A 55 -9.69 -11.21 -23.88
N ASN A 56 -9.34 -11.24 -25.17
CA ASN A 56 -8.38 -10.31 -25.80
C ASN A 56 -9.06 -9.08 -26.43
N PHE A 57 -10.37 -8.90 -26.24
CA PHE A 57 -11.08 -7.75 -26.77
C PHE A 57 -10.51 -6.44 -26.20
N SER A 58 -10.06 -5.55 -27.09
CA SER A 58 -9.38 -4.31 -26.71
C SER A 58 -10.27 -3.41 -25.84
N GLY A 59 -11.58 -3.38 -26.08
CA GLY A 59 -12.57 -2.62 -25.31
C GLY A 59 -13.03 -3.24 -24.00
N CYS A 60 -12.40 -4.35 -23.53
CA CYS A 60 -12.77 -4.96 -22.26
C CYS A 60 -12.54 -3.97 -21.09
N PRO A 61 -13.50 -3.77 -20.17
CA PRO A 61 -13.31 -2.88 -19.02
C PRO A 61 -12.20 -3.36 -18.06
N GLN A 62 -11.87 -4.65 -18.08
CA GLN A 62 -10.78 -5.26 -17.31
C GLN A 62 -9.45 -5.28 -18.06
N ASN A 63 -9.38 -4.71 -19.27
CA ASN A 63 -8.11 -4.50 -19.97
C ASN A 63 -7.32 -3.41 -19.23
N PRO A 64 -6.07 -3.65 -18.79
CA PRO A 64 -5.24 -2.65 -18.11
C PRO A 64 -5.01 -1.35 -18.89
N MET A 65 -5.21 -1.37 -20.22
CA MET A 65 -5.19 -0.15 -21.03
C MET A 65 -6.39 0.76 -20.78
N ASN A 66 -7.55 0.18 -20.48
CA ASN A 66 -8.84 0.86 -20.30
C ASN A 66 -9.08 1.27 -18.85
N THR A 67 -8.41 0.64 -17.90
CA THR A 67 -8.49 0.98 -16.46
C THR A 67 -7.78 2.29 -16.10
N LYS A 68 -7.32 3.06 -17.08
CA LYS A 68 -6.70 4.38 -16.89
C LYS A 68 -7.75 5.50 -16.84
N THR A 69 -8.72 5.39 -15.94
CA THR A 69 -9.59 6.53 -15.60
C THR A 69 -9.63 6.65 -14.08
N ASN A 70 -9.17 7.78 -13.57
CA ASN A 70 -9.11 8.19 -12.16
C ASN A 70 -8.07 7.48 -11.27
N LYS A 71 -6.78 7.66 -11.57
CA LYS A 71 -5.85 7.94 -10.47
C LYS A 71 -5.76 9.45 -10.40
N ASN A 72 -6.19 10.03 -9.29
CA ASN A 72 -5.97 11.43 -8.91
C ASN A 72 -4.79 12.00 -9.69
N LYS A 73 -5.07 12.83 -10.71
CA LYS A 73 -4.05 13.77 -11.16
C LYS A 73 -3.66 14.46 -9.86
N PRO A 74 -2.40 14.37 -9.39
CA PRO A 74 -1.99 15.30 -8.36
C PRO A 74 -2.32 16.64 -8.98
N THR A 75 -3.22 17.40 -8.36
CA THR A 75 -3.31 18.82 -8.64
C THR A 75 -1.86 19.32 -8.62
N LYS A 76 -1.52 20.26 -9.50
CA LYS A 76 -0.17 20.79 -9.80
C LYS A 76 0.67 21.29 -8.59
N ASN A 77 0.35 20.89 -7.37
CA ASN A 77 0.72 21.48 -6.11
C ASN A 77 1.68 20.60 -5.29
N VAL A 78 1.97 19.35 -5.67
CA VAL A 78 2.93 18.51 -4.93
C VAL A 78 4.37 19.03 -5.09
N TRP A 79 4.74 19.48 -6.28
CA TRP A 79 6.03 20.14 -6.53
C TRP A 79 6.13 21.49 -5.81
N GLN A 80 5.06 22.30 -5.84
CA GLN A 80 5.03 23.59 -5.14
C GLN A 80 5.16 23.41 -3.62
N LYS A 81 4.48 22.42 -3.01
CA LYS A 81 4.63 22.08 -1.58
C LYS A 81 6.04 21.61 -1.22
N ARG A 82 6.68 20.81 -2.08
CA ARG A 82 8.07 20.36 -1.87
C ARG A 82 9.10 21.49 -2.00
N VAL A 83 8.88 22.43 -2.91
CA VAL A 83 9.75 23.61 -3.09
C VAL A 83 9.59 24.60 -1.94
N ALA A 84 8.36 24.81 -1.45
CA ALA A 84 8.11 25.65 -0.27
C ALA A 84 8.79 25.08 0.99
N ALA A 85 8.62 23.77 1.27
CA ALA A 85 9.27 23.10 2.39
C ALA A 85 10.81 23.12 2.31
N ARG A 86 11.38 23.17 1.09
CA ARG A 86 12.83 23.29 0.89
C ARG A 86 13.34 24.72 1.12
N LYS A 87 12.52 25.75 0.88
CA LYS A 87 12.89 27.15 1.17
C LYS A 87 12.97 27.42 2.67
N GLU A 88 12.04 26.88 3.47
CA GLU A 88 12.05 27.05 4.92
C GLU A 88 13.25 26.37 5.60
N ASN A 89 13.74 25.26 5.03
CA ASN A 89 14.89 24.52 5.57
C ASN A 89 16.25 25.10 5.12
N ASN A 90 16.29 26.00 4.14
CA ASN A 90 17.54 26.61 3.64
C ASN A 90 17.94 27.90 4.39
N THR A 91 17.11 28.36 5.33
CA THR A 91 17.40 29.54 6.15
C THR A 91 17.80 29.17 7.59
N GLN A 92 17.76 27.88 7.95
CA GLN A 92 18.28 27.43 9.24
C GLN A 92 19.77 27.15 9.10
N PRO A 93 20.65 27.80 9.90
CA PRO A 93 22.06 27.42 9.92
C PRO A 93 22.13 25.94 10.32
N LYS A 94 22.80 25.14 9.47
CA LYS A 94 23.01 23.72 9.74
C LYS A 94 23.68 23.61 11.12
N PRO A 95 23.10 22.87 12.08
CA PRO A 95 23.63 22.85 13.43
C PRO A 95 25.05 22.29 13.41
N THR A 96 25.94 22.99 14.09
CA THR A 96 27.34 22.59 14.25
C THR A 96 27.41 21.28 15.02
N PHE A 97 28.51 20.54 14.85
CA PHE A 97 28.73 19.27 15.53
C PHE A 97 28.54 19.38 17.06
N SER A 98 29.01 20.49 17.64
CA SER A 98 28.86 20.85 19.06
C SER A 98 27.40 21.03 19.50
N GLU A 99 26.52 21.56 18.63
CA GLU A 99 25.10 21.72 18.93
C GLU A 99 24.35 20.38 18.85
N VAL A 100 24.73 19.53 17.89
CA VAL A 100 24.17 18.18 17.74
C VAL A 100 24.49 17.30 18.96
N VAL A 101 25.72 17.40 19.50
CA VAL A 101 26.12 16.65 20.70
C VAL A 101 25.34 17.11 21.93
N LYS A 102 25.17 18.43 22.15
CA LYS A 102 24.36 18.96 23.27
C LYS A 102 22.89 18.54 23.18
N GLY A 103 22.32 18.48 21.98
CA GLY A 103 20.94 18.03 21.76
C GLY A 103 20.68 16.59 22.19
N LYS A 104 21.62 15.67 21.96
CA LYS A 104 21.49 14.27 22.40
C LYS A 104 21.49 14.13 23.91
N GLN A 105 22.41 14.81 24.58
CA GLN A 105 22.52 14.79 26.05
C GLN A 105 21.30 15.39 26.75
N ASN A 106 20.75 16.48 26.20
CA ASN A 106 19.52 17.08 26.72
C ASN A 106 18.32 16.15 26.57
N ASN A 107 18.24 15.38 25.48
CA ASN A 107 17.15 14.44 25.25
C ASN A 107 17.22 13.23 26.20
N GLU A 108 18.42 12.69 26.44
CA GLU A 108 18.65 11.64 27.45
C GLU A 108 18.30 12.11 28.88
N LEU A 109 18.65 13.34 29.24
CA LEU A 109 18.33 13.90 30.56
C LEU A 109 16.82 14.13 30.75
N LEU A 110 16.13 14.54 29.69
CA LEU A 110 14.67 14.70 29.70
C LEU A 110 13.96 13.34 29.85
N ASP A 111 14.47 12.31 29.17
CA ASP A 111 13.95 10.95 29.28
C ASP A 111 14.15 10.37 30.69
N ALA A 112 15.35 10.53 31.27
CA ALA A 112 15.65 10.11 32.63
C ALA A 112 14.79 10.85 33.67
N LYS A 113 14.57 12.17 33.51
CA LYS A 113 13.67 12.95 34.38
C LYS A 113 12.22 12.50 34.25
N SER A 114 11.78 12.12 33.05
CA SER A 114 10.44 11.59 32.80
C SER A 114 10.21 10.26 33.54
N VAL A 115 11.16 9.33 33.45
CA VAL A 115 11.10 8.03 34.15
C VAL A 115 11.10 8.20 35.67
N MET A 116 11.97 9.05 36.20
CA MET A 116 12.03 9.32 37.64
C MET A 116 10.75 9.99 38.16
N SER A 117 10.16 10.89 37.38
CA SER A 117 8.87 11.51 37.71
C SER A 117 7.73 10.49 37.78
N GLN A 118 7.66 9.58 36.81
CA GLN A 118 6.67 8.48 36.80
C GLN A 118 6.84 7.57 38.04
N MET A 119 8.08 7.25 38.40
CA MET A 119 8.36 6.41 39.57
C MET A 119 7.95 7.11 40.89
N ALA A 120 8.19 8.41 41.01
CA ALA A 120 7.76 9.20 42.18
C ALA A 120 6.23 9.26 42.29
N GLN A 121 5.52 9.41 41.17
CA GLN A 121 4.06 9.37 41.14
C GLN A 121 3.52 8.00 41.59
N MET A 122 4.12 6.91 41.12
CA MET A 122 3.74 5.56 41.53
C MET A 122 3.92 5.33 43.03
N MET A 123 5.05 5.77 43.60
CA MET A 123 5.31 5.67 45.04
C MET A 123 4.29 6.47 45.87
N THR A 124 3.87 7.64 45.36
CA THR A 124 2.89 8.49 46.02
C THR A 124 1.50 7.84 46.00
N GLN A 125 1.10 7.27 44.86
CA GLN A 125 -0.15 6.50 44.74
C GLN A 125 -0.16 5.29 45.66
N TRP A 126 0.96 4.56 45.75
CA TRP A 126 1.06 3.41 46.63
C TRP A 126 0.95 3.80 48.11
N GLY A 127 1.58 4.91 48.51
CA GLY A 127 1.42 5.47 49.86
C GLY A 127 -0.03 5.82 50.19
N GLN A 128 -0.75 6.48 49.27
CA GLN A 128 -2.18 6.77 49.45
C GLN A 128 -3.02 5.49 49.58
N MET A 129 -2.75 4.47 48.77
CA MET A 129 -3.44 3.18 48.87
C MET A 129 -3.20 2.48 50.20
N LEU A 130 -1.97 2.49 50.72
CA LEU A 130 -1.66 1.92 52.03
C LEU A 130 -2.35 2.68 53.17
N SER A 131 -2.39 4.01 53.11
CA SER A 131 -3.10 4.80 54.11
C SER A 131 -4.60 4.49 54.14
N ILE A 132 -5.24 4.31 52.98
CA ILE A 132 -6.66 3.94 52.87
C ILE A 132 -6.92 2.55 53.47
N LEU A 133 -6.02 1.58 53.24
CA LEU A 133 -6.15 0.24 53.79
C LEU A 133 -5.99 0.19 55.32
N GLN A 134 -5.29 1.16 55.91
CA GLN A 134 -5.07 1.23 57.36
C GLN A 134 -6.20 1.97 58.10
N THR A 135 -7.03 2.75 57.41
CA THR A 135 -8.19 3.47 57.98
C THR A 135 -9.49 2.65 57.99
N GLU A 136 -9.51 1.49 57.32
CA GLU A 136 -10.67 0.58 57.26
C GLU A 136 -10.54 -0.62 58.24
N LEU A 137 -9.72 -0.45 59.29
CA LEU A 137 -9.56 -1.32 60.47
C LEU A 137 -9.82 -0.51 61.74
#